data_AF-A0A2S5DC66-F1
#
_entry.id   AF-A0A2S5DC66-F1
#
_cell.length_a   1.000
_cell.length_b   1.000
_cell.length_c   1.000
_cell.angle_alpha   90.00
_cell.angle_beta   90.00
_cell.angle_gamma   90.00
#
_symmetry.space_group_name_H-M   'P 1'
#
loop_
_entity.id
_entity.type
_entity.pdbx_description
1 polymer ?
#
loop_
_entity_poly.entity_id
_entity_poly.type
_entity_poly.pdbx_seq_one_letter_code
_entity_poly.pdbx_strand_id
1 'polypeptide(L)'
;ATGMLYLARGLKPKEIATEIGVSHQSLYNWSKAWREAGLCGLLIGHNGGRSPALSPEMIASAVAAAREESMTLAKIALRVEAEHGVPLPCTLETLSKALKGAGLTYKR
;
A
#
# COMPACT_ATOMS: atom_id res chain seq x y z
N ALA A 1 -15.22 14.56 -8.25
CA ALA A 1 -16.44 14.49 -7.41
C ALA A 1 -17.74 14.87 -8.14
N THR A 2 -17.70 15.59 -9.27
CA THR A 2 -18.89 16.07 -10.02
C THR A 2 -19.88 14.96 -10.38
N GLY A 3 -19.42 13.79 -10.83
CA GLY A 3 -20.30 12.66 -11.17
C GLY A 3 -21.16 12.15 -10.00
N MET A 4 -20.66 12.23 -8.76
CA MET A 4 -21.42 11.81 -7.57
C MET A 4 -22.53 12.80 -7.20
N LEU A 5 -22.28 14.10 -7.39
CA LEU A 5 -23.29 15.16 -7.22
C LEU A 5 -24.44 15.00 -8.21
N TYR A 6 -24.14 14.64 -9.45
CA TYR A 6 -25.16 14.39 -10.46
C TYR A 6 -25.96 13.12 -10.18
N LEU A 7 -25.31 12.05 -9.71
CA LEU A 7 -26.02 10.85 -9.25
C LEU A 7 -26.96 11.15 -8.09
N ALA A 8 -26.53 11.96 -7.11
CA ALA A 8 -27.38 12.36 -5.98
C ALA A 8 -28.61 13.18 -6.41
N ARG A 9 -28.52 13.89 -7.54
CA ARG A 9 -29.62 14.65 -8.17
C ARG A 9 -30.52 13.79 -9.06
N GLY A 10 -30.27 12.48 -9.16
CA GLY A 10 -31.10 11.56 -9.96
C GLY A 10 -30.85 11.59 -11.47
N LEU A 11 -29.75 12.22 -11.93
CA LEU A 11 -29.38 12.21 -13.34
C LEU A 11 -28.99 10.80 -13.81
N LYS A 12 -29.23 10.51 -15.09
CA LYS A 12 -28.97 9.16 -15.62
C LYS A 12 -27.45 8.95 -15.74
N PRO A 13 -26.93 7.80 -15.28
CA PRO A 13 -25.49 7.50 -15.32
C PRO A 13 -24.82 7.66 -16.70
N LYS A 14 -25.54 7.36 -17.78
CA LYS A 14 -25.03 7.49 -19.16
C LYS A 14 -24.78 8.95 -19.55
N GLU A 15 -25.70 9.84 -19.22
CA GLU A 15 -25.60 11.27 -19.53
C GLU A 15 -24.46 11.91 -18.73
N ILE A 16 -24.39 11.56 -17.44
CA ILE A 16 -23.30 11.98 -16.54
C ILE A 16 -21.94 11.55 -17.09
N ALA A 17 -21.81 10.28 -17.49
CA ALA A 17 -20.55 9.72 -17.98
C ALA A 17 -20.05 10.44 -19.23
N THR A 18 -20.96 10.74 -20.17
CA THR A 18 -20.66 11.55 -21.37
C THR A 18 -20.29 12.98 -21.00
N GLU A 19 -21.01 13.63 -20.09
CA GLU A 19 -20.78 15.02 -19.69
C GLU A 19 -19.42 15.20 -19.02
N ILE A 20 -19.02 14.27 -18.14
CA ILE A 20 -17.77 14.36 -17.38
C ILE A 20 -16.60 13.62 -18.06
N GLY A 21 -16.82 13.06 -19.25
CA GLY A 21 -15.78 12.41 -20.05
C GLY A 21 -15.21 11.13 -19.45
N VAL A 22 -16.01 10.35 -18.72
CA VAL A 22 -15.56 9.07 -18.11
C VAL A 22 -16.36 7.90 -18.63
N SER A 23 -15.83 6.69 -18.44
CA SER A 23 -16.58 5.48 -18.74
C SER A 23 -17.76 5.29 -17.78
N HIS A 24 -18.83 4.66 -18.26
CA HIS A 24 -19.95 4.25 -17.40
C HIS A 24 -19.47 3.34 -16.24
N GLN A 25 -18.46 2.51 -16.48
CA GLN A 25 -17.86 1.65 -15.47
C GLN A 25 -17.19 2.45 -14.34
N SER A 26 -16.51 3.55 -14.67
CA SER A 26 -15.91 4.45 -13.68
C SER A 26 -16.97 5.04 -12.74
N LEU A 27 -18.10 5.48 -13.31
CA LEU A 27 -19.22 6.02 -12.54
C LEU A 27 -19.87 4.96 -11.64
N TYR A 28 -20.03 3.74 -12.14
CA TYR A 28 -20.51 2.60 -11.35
C TYR A 28 -19.56 2.30 -10.17
N ASN A 29 -18.26 2.22 -10.44
CA ASN A 29 -17.24 1.94 -9.42
C ASN A 29 -17.23 3.02 -8.33
N TRP A 30 -17.31 4.30 -8.70
CA TRP A 30 -17.42 5.41 -7.74
C TRP A 30 -18.69 5.33 -6.90
N SER A 31 -19.84 5.06 -7.53
CA SER A 31 -21.11 4.89 -6.82
C SER A 31 -21.08 3.72 -5.83
N LYS A 32 -20.47 2.60 -6.22
CA LYS A 32 -20.26 1.44 -5.35
C LYS A 32 -19.33 1.79 -4.18
N ALA A 33 -18.17 2.37 -4.44
CA ALA A 33 -17.21 2.74 -3.40
C ALA A 33 -17.76 3.77 -2.41
N TRP A 34 -18.54 4.74 -2.89
CA TRP A 34 -19.26 5.68 -2.03
C TRP A 34 -20.28 5.00 -1.12
N ARG A 35 -21.04 4.02 -1.62
CA ARG A 35 -22.00 3.26 -0.80
C ARG A 35 -21.31 2.40 0.26
N GLU A 36 -20.15 1.83 -0.07
CA GLU A 36 -19.42 0.92 0.81
C GLU A 36 -18.59 1.66 1.87
N ALA A 37 -17.98 2.80 1.53
CA ALA A 37 -17.01 3.48 2.38
C ALA A 37 -17.09 5.02 2.36
N GLY A 38 -18.18 5.59 1.84
CA GLY A 38 -18.40 7.03 1.81
C GLY A 38 -17.29 7.79 1.09
N LEU A 39 -16.88 8.93 1.66
CA LEU A 39 -15.80 9.74 1.10
C LEU A 39 -14.47 8.99 1.01
N CYS A 40 -14.16 8.13 1.98
CA CYS A 40 -12.95 7.32 1.98
C CYS A 40 -12.90 6.40 0.74
N GLY A 41 -14.03 5.79 0.36
CA GLY A 41 -14.10 4.96 -0.85
C GLY A 41 -13.84 5.71 -2.16
N LEU A 42 -14.04 7.03 -2.19
CA LEU A 42 -13.73 7.85 -3.37
C LEU A 42 -12.29 8.38 -3.39
N LEU A 43 -11.70 8.58 -2.20
CA LEU A 43 -10.35 9.12 -2.04
C LEU A 43 -9.27 8.03 -2.10
N ILE A 44 -9.59 6.84 -1.61
CA ILE A 44 -8.72 5.68 -1.73
C ILE A 44 -8.80 5.26 -3.19
N GLY A 45 -7.75 5.61 -3.95
CA GLY A 45 -7.61 5.23 -5.35
C GLY A 45 -7.52 3.71 -5.52
N HIS A 46 -6.98 3.26 -6.65
CA HIS A 46 -6.72 1.84 -6.84
C HIS A 46 -5.83 1.32 -5.69
N ASN A 47 -6.36 0.41 -4.85
CA ASN A 47 -5.60 -0.38 -3.86
C ASN A 47 -4.72 -1.39 -4.61
N GLY A 48 -3.87 -0.88 -5.49
CA GLY A 48 -3.01 -1.66 -6.36
C GLY A 48 -1.76 -2.07 -5.63
N GLY A 49 -1.48 -3.36 -5.70
CA GLY A 49 -0.23 -3.93 -5.27
C GLY A 49 -0.42 -5.02 -4.24
N ARG A 50 0.47 -6.01 -4.28
CA ARG A 50 0.60 -6.98 -3.22
C ARG A 50 0.96 -6.23 -1.93
N SER A 51 0.27 -6.54 -0.83
CA SER A 51 0.63 -6.02 0.49
C SER A 51 2.13 -6.20 0.73
N PRO A 52 2.82 -5.22 1.35
CA PRO A 52 4.24 -5.35 1.67
C PRO A 52 4.52 -6.67 2.38
N ALA A 53 5.56 -7.38 1.94
CA ALA A 53 5.90 -8.66 2.54
C ALA A 53 6.35 -8.51 4.01
N LEU A 54 6.96 -7.38 4.36
CA LEU A 54 7.39 -7.05 5.71
C LEU A 54 6.36 -6.13 6.38
N SER A 55 5.97 -6.44 7.60
CA SER A 55 5.18 -5.53 8.43
C SER A 55 6.01 -4.30 8.81
N PRO A 56 5.37 -3.16 9.13
CA PRO A 56 6.07 -1.98 9.64
C PRO A 56 6.94 -2.29 10.87
N GLU A 57 6.48 -3.21 11.73
CA GLU A 57 7.22 -3.63 12.92
C GLU A 57 8.49 -4.42 12.57
N MET A 58 8.41 -5.36 11.62
CA MET A 58 9.60 -6.08 11.16
C MET A 58 10.63 -5.14 10.51
N ILE A 59 10.17 -4.10 9.79
CA ILE A 59 11.07 -3.07 9.23
C ILE A 59 11.74 -2.29 10.37
N ALA A 60 11.00 -1.92 11.41
CA ALA A 60 11.55 -1.21 12.56
C ALA A 60 12.62 -2.04 13.30
N SER A 61 12.34 -3.31 13.59
CA SER A 61 13.31 -4.25 14.19
C SER A 61 14.55 -4.43 13.30
N ALA A 62 14.36 -4.56 11.98
CA ALA A 62 15.47 -4.69 11.05
C ALA A 62 16.36 -3.43 11.02
N VAL A 63 15.75 -2.24 11.08
CA VAL A 63 16.47 -0.95 11.15
C VAL A 63 17.20 -0.80 12.49
N ALA A 64 16.59 -1.22 13.60
CA ALA A 64 17.23 -1.19 14.91
C ALA A 64 18.46 -2.10 14.94
N ALA A 65 18.31 -3.35 14.48
CA ALA A 65 19.40 -4.32 14.37
C ALA A 65 20.54 -3.80 13.47
N ALA A 66 20.20 -3.17 12.35
CA ALA A 66 21.16 -2.58 11.42
C ALA A 66 21.96 -1.40 12.00
N ARG A 67 21.39 -0.65 12.94
CA ARG A 67 22.02 0.53 13.56
C ARG A 67 22.87 0.17 14.77
N GLU A 68 22.51 -0.88 15.49
CA GLU A 68 23.21 -1.29 16.71
C GLU A 68 24.57 -1.93 16.40
N GLU A 69 24.67 -2.71 15.32
CA GLU A 69 25.90 -3.38 14.93
C GLU A 69 26.02 -3.37 13.39
N SER A 70 27.24 -3.18 12.86
CA SER A 70 27.54 -3.30 11.43
C SER A 70 27.40 -4.77 10.98
N MET A 71 26.15 -5.22 10.84
CA MET A 71 25.78 -6.59 10.54
C MET A 71 25.59 -6.84 9.05
N THR A 72 25.81 -8.08 8.62
CA THR A 72 25.38 -8.55 7.29
C THR A 72 23.85 -8.67 7.23
N LEU A 73 23.29 -8.58 6.02
CA LEU A 73 21.84 -8.74 5.79
C LEU A 73 21.28 -10.07 6.34
N ALA A 74 22.07 -11.15 6.28
CA ALA A 74 21.67 -12.45 6.80
C ALA A 74 21.55 -12.45 8.34
N LYS A 75 22.46 -11.77 9.05
CA LYS A 75 22.41 -11.65 10.52
C LYS A 75 21.22 -10.79 10.96
N ILE A 76 20.88 -9.76 10.18
CA ILE A 76 19.68 -8.94 10.41
C ILE A 76 18.41 -9.78 10.23
N ALA A 77 18.32 -10.58 9.17
CA ALA A 77 17.18 -11.48 8.94
C ALA A 77 16.98 -12.44 10.13
N LEU A 78 18.05 -13.12 10.58
CA LEU A 78 17.98 -14.02 11.73
C LEU A 78 17.52 -13.31 13.02
N ARG A 79 17.94 -12.07 13.24
CA ARG A 79 17.52 -11.30 14.42
C ARG A 79 16.04 -10.92 14.35
N VAL A 80 15.56 -10.51 13.18
CA VAL A 80 14.13 -10.23 12.96
C VAL A 80 13.30 -11.49 13.15
N GLU A 81 13.75 -12.64 12.64
CA GLU A 81 13.07 -13.92 12.84
C GLU A 81 13.01 -14.31 14.33
N ALA A 82 14.11 -14.13 15.07
CA ALA A 82 14.17 -14.42 16.49
C ALA A 82 13.27 -13.50 17.33
N GLU A 83 13.17 -12.23 16.96
CA GLU A 83 12.36 -11.23 17.68
C GLU A 83 10.85 -11.41 17.42
N HIS A 84 10.46 -11.75 16.19
CA HIS A 84 9.06 -11.91 15.80
C HIS A 84 8.56 -13.36 15.89
N GLY A 85 9.44 -14.32 16.14
CA GLY A 85 9.09 -15.74 16.28
C GLY A 85 8.58 -16.39 14.99
N VAL A 86 8.76 -15.73 13.83
CA VAL A 86 8.29 -16.19 12.53
C VAL A 86 9.41 -16.10 11.50
N PRO A 87 9.49 -17.05 10.54
CA PRO A 87 10.43 -16.94 9.42
C PRO A 87 10.21 -15.67 8.62
N LEU A 88 11.29 -15.14 8.03
CA LEU A 88 11.22 -13.91 7.25
C LEU A 88 10.29 -14.14 6.04
N PRO A 89 9.22 -13.33 5.86
CA PRO A 89 8.22 -13.54 4.83
C PRO A 89 8.70 -13.13 3.42
N CYS A 90 9.98 -12.80 3.25
CA CYS A 90 10.56 -12.32 2.01
C CYS A 90 12.03 -12.73 1.84
N THR A 91 12.58 -12.48 0.66
CA THR A 91 14.01 -12.70 0.40
C THR A 91 14.89 -11.64 1.07
N LEU A 92 16.18 -11.93 1.21
CA LEU A 92 17.18 -10.95 1.67
C LEU A 92 17.26 -9.71 0.74
N GLU A 93 16.95 -9.86 -0.54
CA GLU A 93 16.91 -8.72 -1.48
C GLU A 93 15.74 -7.78 -1.16
N THR A 94 14.56 -8.32 -0.84
CA THR A 94 13.41 -7.54 -0.38
C THR A 94 13.71 -6.83 0.94
N LEU A 95 14.38 -7.52 1.88
CA LEU A 95 14.85 -6.92 3.13
C LEU A 95 15.84 -5.76 2.85
N SER A 96 16.79 -5.95 1.95
CA SER A 96 17.72 -4.88 1.54
C SER A 96 17.00 -3.67 0.94
N LYS A 97 15.98 -3.90 0.10
CA LYS A 97 15.15 -2.81 -0.47
C LYS A 97 14.38 -2.07 0.61
N ALA A 98 13.81 -2.78 1.59
CA ALA A 98 13.12 -2.17 2.72
C ALA A 98 14.06 -1.30 3.57
N LEU A 99 15.27 -1.80 3.86
CA LEU A 99 16.28 -1.04 4.62
C LEU A 99 16.79 0.18 3.86
N LYS A 100 16.96 0.09 2.54
CA LYS A 100 17.28 1.26 1.69
C LYS A 100 16.16 2.29 1.71
N GLY A 101 14.89 1.86 1.66
CA GLY A 101 13.74 2.74 1.82
C GLY A 101 13.72 3.47 3.17
N ALA A 102 14.27 2.85 4.22
CA ALA A 102 14.46 3.43 5.55
C ALA A 102 15.74 4.29 5.70
N GLY A 103 16.47 4.54 4.60
CA GLY A 103 17.67 5.39 4.58
C GLY A 103 18.98 4.68 4.95
N LEU A 104 19.01 3.35 5.03
CA LEU A 104 20.25 2.59 5.28
C LEU A 104 20.96 2.26 3.96
N THR A 105 22.25 2.59 3.88
CA THR A 105 23.11 2.24 2.75
C THR A 105 24.03 1.08 3.09
N TYR A 106 23.89 -0.03 2.37
CA TYR A 106 24.81 -1.15 2.43
C TYR A 106 25.71 -1.15 1.19
N LYS A 107 27.02 -1.30 1.39
CA LYS A 107 27.93 -1.67 0.30
C LYS A 107 27.67 -3.13 -0.08
N ARG A 108 27.67 -3.41 -1.39
CA ARG A 108 27.55 -4.77 -1.93
C ARG A 108 28.76 -5.61 -1.56
#